data_AF-A0A090W5A7-F1
#
_entry.id   AF-A0A090W5A7-F1
#
_cell.length_a   1.000
_cell.length_b   1.000
_cell.length_c   1.000
_cell.angle_alpha   90.00
_cell.angle_beta   90.00
_cell.angle_gamma   90.00
#
_symmetry.space_group_name_H-M   'P 1'
#
loop_
_entity.id
_entity.type
_entity.pdbx_description
1 polymer ?
#
loop_
_entity_poly.entity_id
_entity_poly.type
_entity_poly.pdbx_seq_one_letter_code
_entity_poly.pdbx_strand_id
1 'polypeptide(L)'
;MFSFNSYSQISTSFYLNDTNSKIAIGYEFNENLWGDFRMYSGTNIENFTPEIVLNYNFIKRALYETYIGAGLSLNNINGIVLPVGIGIKPFENLKKLSFNIELTLLMKRI
;
A
#
# COMPACT_ATOMS: atom_id res chain seq x y z
N MET A 1 -30.63 -11.34 19.74
CA MET A 1 -29.62 -11.80 18.77
C MET A 1 -28.68 -10.64 18.49
N PHE A 2 -27.43 -10.72 18.92
CA PHE A 2 -26.40 -9.74 18.56
C PHE A 2 -25.54 -10.37 17.46
N SER A 3 -25.55 -9.78 16.27
CA SER A 3 -24.67 -10.15 15.16
C SER A 3 -23.52 -9.14 15.13
N PHE A 4 -22.29 -9.62 15.32
CA PHE A 4 -21.09 -8.82 15.12
C PHE A 4 -20.56 -9.12 13.72
N ASN A 5 -20.72 -8.16 12.81
CA ASN A 5 -20.05 -8.22 11.51
C ASN A 5 -18.59 -7.81 11.70
N SER A 6 -17.69 -8.79 11.82
CA SER A 6 -16.25 -8.56 11.84
C SER A 6 -15.73 -8.52 10.40
N TYR A 7 -15.34 -7.33 9.94
CA TYR A 7 -14.67 -7.17 8.65
C TYR A 7 -13.17 -7.15 8.90
N SER A 8 -12.39 -7.91 8.11
CA SER A 8 -10.93 -7.82 8.14
C SER A 8 -10.52 -6.41 7.74
N GLN A 9 -9.85 -5.70 8.65
CA GLN A 9 -9.24 -4.39 8.43
C GLN A 9 -7.75 -4.51 8.06
N ILE A 10 -7.20 -5.73 8.05
CA ILE A 10 -5.81 -5.97 7.71
C ILE A 10 -5.72 -6.41 6.25
N SER A 11 -4.81 -5.77 5.53
CA SER A 11 -4.45 -6.12 4.16
C SER A 11 -3.00 -6.58 4.09
N THR A 12 -2.67 -7.35 3.07
CA THR A 12 -1.29 -7.69 2.70
C THR A 12 -1.12 -7.39 1.23
N SER A 13 0.05 -6.93 0.83
CA SER A 13 0.35 -6.60 -0.56
C SER A 13 1.79 -6.91 -0.88
N PHE A 14 2.02 -7.24 -2.15
CA PHE A 14 3.35 -7.50 -2.68
C PHE A 14 3.53 -6.66 -3.94
N TYR A 15 4.59 -5.86 -3.96
CA TYR A 15 4.95 -4.98 -5.05
C TYR A 15 6.19 -5.53 -5.73
N LEU A 16 6.13 -5.68 -7.05
CA LEU A 16 7.26 -6.07 -7.88
C LEU A 16 7.78 -4.82 -8.61
N ASN A 17 9.10 -4.65 -8.62
CA ASN A 17 9.79 -3.61 -9.38
C ASN A 17 11.14 -4.15 -9.85
N ASP A 18 11.70 -3.58 -10.91
CA ASP A 18 12.91 -4.09 -11.58
C ASP A 18 14.13 -4.16 -10.67
N THR A 19 14.22 -3.25 -9.70
CA THR A 19 15.37 -3.13 -8.80
C THR A 19 15.13 -3.73 -7.42
N ASN A 20 13.95 -3.52 -6.83
CA ASN A 20 13.60 -4.09 -5.53
C ASN A 20 12.09 -4.34 -5.41
N SER A 21 11.73 -5.55 -4.98
CA SER A 21 10.35 -5.87 -4.61
C SER A 21 10.04 -5.32 -3.20
N LYS A 22 8.76 -5.20 -2.84
CA LYS A 22 8.33 -4.81 -1.48
C LYS A 22 7.20 -5.71 -0.99
N ILE A 23 7.18 -6.01 0.30
CA ILE A 23 6.00 -6.54 0.99
C ILE A 23 5.35 -5.43 1.80
N ALA A 24 4.04 -5.44 1.95
CA ALA A 24 3.31 -4.48 2.75
C ALA A 24 2.24 -5.14 3.60
N ILE A 25 2.07 -4.63 4.81
CA ILE A 25 0.95 -4.94 5.69
C ILE A 25 0.19 -3.64 5.89
N GLY A 26 -1.10 -3.66 5.54
CA GLY A 26 -1.94 -2.50 5.61
C GLY A 26 -3.02 -2.61 6.67
N TYR A 27 -3.49 -1.46 7.13
CA TYR A 27 -4.65 -1.32 8.00
C TYR A 27 -5.65 -0.33 7.39
N GLU A 28 -6.86 -0.80 7.11
CA GLU A 28 -7.97 -0.01 6.60
C GLU A 28 -8.68 0.72 7.75
N PHE A 29 -8.44 2.03 7.87
CA PHE A 29 -9.10 2.87 8.88
C PHE A 29 -10.57 3.10 8.54
N ASN A 30 -10.86 3.26 7.26
CA ASN A 30 -12.20 3.37 6.70
C ASN A 30 -12.19 2.97 5.22
N GLU A 31 -13.33 3.16 4.56
CA GLU A 31 -13.55 2.82 3.16
C GLU A 31 -12.65 3.55 2.15
N ASN A 32 -12.04 4.67 2.52
CA ASN A 32 -11.24 5.52 1.65
C ASN A 32 -9.81 5.70 2.14
N LEU A 33 -9.50 5.42 3.41
CA LEU A 33 -8.23 5.73 4.05
C LEU A 33 -7.64 4.46 4.66
N TRP A 34 -6.41 4.14 4.28
CA TRP A 34 -5.64 3.03 4.84
C TRP A 34 -4.17 3.42 4.99
N GLY A 35 -3.51 2.78 5.94
CA GLY A 35 -2.07 2.92 6.14
C GLY A 35 -1.36 1.63 5.78
N ASP A 36 -0.24 1.72 5.08
CA ASP A 36 0.65 0.61 4.78
C ASP A 36 1.97 0.76 5.53
N PHE A 37 2.38 -0.31 6.21
CA PHE A 37 3.77 -0.54 6.55
C PHE A 37 4.40 -1.40 5.45
N ARG A 38 5.41 -0.87 4.76
CA ARG A 38 6.06 -1.51 3.62
C ARG A 38 7.52 -1.81 3.95
N MET A 39 8.03 -2.92 3.43
CA MET A 39 9.41 -3.33 3.57
C MET A 39 9.94 -3.79 2.22
N TYR A 40 11.12 -3.31 1.83
CA TYR A 40 11.83 -3.80 0.64
C TYR A 40 12.26 -5.26 0.85
N SER A 41 11.95 -6.11 -0.12
CA SER A 41 12.36 -7.50 -0.20
C SER A 41 13.75 -7.58 -0.85
N GLY A 42 14.65 -8.40 -0.30
CA GLY A 42 16.01 -8.57 -0.82
C GLY A 42 17.09 -7.73 -0.12
N THR A 43 16.78 -7.05 0.98
CA THR A 43 17.77 -6.31 1.78
C THR A 43 18.36 -7.18 2.89
N ASN A 44 19.69 -7.19 3.05
CA ASN A 44 20.34 -7.68 4.28
C ASN A 44 19.82 -6.90 5.51
N ILE A 45 19.97 -7.44 6.72
CA ILE A 45 19.52 -6.79 7.98
C ILE A 45 20.08 -5.35 8.09
N GLU A 46 21.27 -5.10 7.57
CA GLU A 46 21.92 -3.78 7.53
C GLU A 46 21.29 -2.79 6.52
N ASN A 47 20.55 -3.28 5.53
CA ASN A 47 19.89 -2.50 4.48
C ASN A 47 18.37 -2.41 4.62
N PHE A 48 17.85 -2.81 5.79
CA PHE A 48 16.43 -2.75 6.11
C PHE A 48 15.90 -1.31 5.95
N THR A 49 15.03 -1.09 4.98
CA THR A 49 14.49 0.24 4.65
C THR A 49 12.97 0.17 4.76
N PRO A 50 12.38 0.44 5.94
CA PRO A 50 10.93 0.42 6.08
C PRO A 50 10.31 1.70 5.50
N GLU A 51 9.07 1.59 5.03
CA GLU A 51 8.25 2.72 4.64
C GLU A 51 6.93 2.68 5.41
N ILE A 52 6.47 3.85 5.84
CA ILE A 52 5.11 4.01 6.37
C ILE A 52 4.40 4.97 5.43
N VAL A 53 3.27 4.54 4.88
CA VAL A 53 2.53 5.28 3.86
C VAL A 53 1.06 5.38 4.27
N LEU A 54 0.49 6.57 4.22
CA LEU A 54 -0.95 6.78 4.34
C LEU A 54 -1.52 6.99 2.94
N ASN A 55 -2.58 6.25 2.59
CA ASN A 55 -3.17 6.24 1.25
C ASN A 55 -4.65 6.62 1.31
N TYR A 56 -5.10 7.36 0.31
CA TYR A 56 -6.47 7.83 0.17
C TYR A 56 -7.04 7.52 -1.22
N ASN A 57 -8.17 6.79 -1.25
CA ASN A 57 -8.96 6.53 -2.45
C ASN A 57 -9.77 7.78 -2.81
N PHE A 58 -9.38 8.46 -3.88
CA PHE A 58 -10.12 9.61 -4.42
C PHE A 58 -11.14 9.21 -5.48
N ILE A 59 -10.97 8.05 -6.12
CA ILE A 59 -11.99 7.43 -6.99
C ILE A 59 -12.20 5.99 -6.52
N LYS A 60 -13.45 5.63 -6.24
CA LYS A 60 -13.85 4.28 -5.84
C LYS A 60 -15.02 3.80 -6.70
N ARG A 61 -14.81 2.76 -7.49
CA ARG A 61 -15.81 2.11 -8.34
C ARG A 61 -15.85 0.62 -8.03
N ALA A 62 -16.82 -0.09 -8.59
CA ALA A 62 -16.98 -1.53 -8.36
C ALA A 62 -15.79 -2.36 -8.85
N LEU A 63 -15.19 -1.98 -10.00
CA LEU A 63 -14.13 -2.73 -10.67
C LEU A 63 -12.74 -2.13 -10.48
N TYR A 64 -12.64 -0.88 -10.07
CA TYR A 64 -11.37 -0.20 -9.87
C TYR A 64 -11.44 0.88 -8.80
N GLU A 65 -10.31 1.17 -8.20
CA GLU A 65 -10.09 2.30 -7.30
C GLU A 65 -8.79 3.01 -7.67
N THR A 66 -8.74 4.31 -7.45
CA THR A 66 -7.55 5.13 -7.71
C THR A 66 -7.21 5.87 -6.44
N TYR A 67 -5.92 5.88 -6.13
CA TYR A 67 -5.43 6.36 -4.86
C TYR A 67 -4.18 7.22 -4.99
N ILE A 68 -4.01 8.08 -4.01
CA ILE A 68 -2.80 8.84 -3.76
C ILE A 68 -2.39 8.58 -2.33
N GLY A 69 -1.09 8.53 -2.08
CA GLY A 69 -0.56 8.40 -0.73
C GLY A 69 0.56 9.38 -0.45
N ALA A 70 0.89 9.47 0.83
CA ALA A 70 2.06 10.16 1.33
C ALA A 70 2.66 9.36 2.48
N GLY A 71 3.97 9.24 2.49
CA GLY A 71 4.69 8.42 3.44
C GLY A 71 6.12 8.83 3.63
N LEU A 72 6.79 8.12 4.52
CA LEU A 72 8.19 8.28 4.84
C LEU A 72 8.91 6.96 4.61
N SER A 73 10.07 7.02 3.96
CA SER A 73 11.03 5.93 3.93
C SER A 73 12.15 6.24 4.92
N LEU A 74 12.55 5.23 5.69
CA LEU A 74 13.56 5.35 6.75
C LEU A 74 14.78 4.49 6.42
N ASN A 75 15.96 4.88 6.92
CA ASN A 75 17.28 4.28 6.73
C ASN A 75 18.02 4.75 5.46
N ASN A 76 18.37 3.85 4.54
CA ASN A 76 19.21 4.14 3.36
C ASN A 76 18.60 5.17 2.41
N ILE A 77 17.28 5.31 2.48
CA ILE A 77 16.47 6.19 1.65
C ILE A 77 15.61 7.07 2.55
N ASN A 78 16.25 7.84 3.45
CA ASN A 78 15.52 8.84 4.22
C ASN A 78 14.87 9.86 3.27
N GLY A 79 13.54 9.82 3.18
CA GLY A 79 12.83 10.58 2.16
C GLY A 79 11.31 10.49 2.26
N ILE A 80 10.67 11.34 1.46
CA ILE A 80 9.22 11.36 1.30
C ILE A 80 8.84 10.42 0.16
N VAL A 81 7.81 9.61 0.39
CA VAL A 81 7.25 8.65 -0.54
C VAL A 81 5.86 9.13 -0.96
N LEU A 82 5.66 9.40 -2.25
CA LEU A 82 4.38 9.87 -2.80
C LEU A 82 3.89 8.89 -3.88
N PRO A 83 3.12 7.87 -3.50
CA PRO A 83 2.52 6.96 -4.46
C PRO A 83 1.24 7.51 -5.07
N VAL A 84 1.05 7.24 -6.37
CA VAL A 84 -0.22 7.36 -7.07
C VAL A 84 -0.47 6.04 -7.77
N GLY A 85 -1.62 5.41 -7.53
CA GLY A 85 -1.88 4.08 -8.05
C GLY A 85 -3.33 3.82 -8.41
N ILE A 86 -3.53 2.73 -9.12
CA ILE A 86 -4.82 2.16 -9.48
C ILE A 86 -4.88 0.71 -8.99
N GLY A 87 -5.93 0.38 -8.24
CA GLY A 87 -6.26 -0.98 -7.83
C GLY A 87 -7.39 -1.52 -8.69
N ILE A 88 -7.15 -2.60 -9.43
CA ILE A 88 -8.15 -3.27 -10.26
C ILE A 88 -8.69 -4.50 -9.51
N LYS A 89 -10.01 -4.66 -9.43
CA LYS A 89 -10.71 -5.77 -8.77
C LYS A 89 -11.38 -6.65 -9.83
N PRO A 90 -10.66 -7.61 -10.44
CA PRO A 90 -11.14 -8.32 -11.62
C PRO A 90 -12.20 -9.39 -11.31
N PHE A 91 -12.35 -9.79 -10.05
CA PHE A 91 -13.29 -10.85 -9.66
C PHE A 91 -14.44 -10.26 -8.85
N GLU A 92 -15.67 -10.36 -9.38
CA GLU A 92 -16.88 -9.87 -8.70
C GLU A 92 -17.09 -10.52 -7.32
N ASN A 93 -16.71 -11.79 -7.20
CA ASN A 93 -16.82 -12.58 -5.97
C ASN A 93 -15.67 -12.36 -4.99
N LEU A 94 -14.54 -11.78 -5.42
CA LEU A 94 -13.36 -11.53 -4.58
C LEU A 94 -13.08 -10.03 -4.49
N LYS A 95 -14.04 -9.26 -3.98
CA LYS A 95 -13.95 -7.79 -3.84
C LYS A 95 -12.77 -7.30 -2.98
N LYS A 96 -12.16 -8.20 -2.20
CA LYS A 96 -10.99 -7.94 -1.34
C LYS A 96 -9.64 -8.21 -2.01
N LEU A 97 -9.65 -8.82 -3.21
CA LEU A 97 -8.45 -9.01 -4.01
C LEU A 97 -8.36 -7.86 -5.02
N SER A 98 -7.26 -7.11 -4.99
CA SER A 98 -6.95 -6.10 -5.99
C SER A 98 -5.56 -6.30 -6.57
N PHE A 99 -5.42 -5.94 -7.85
CA PHE A 99 -4.14 -5.82 -8.53
C PHE A 99 -3.78 -4.34 -8.60
N ASN A 100 -2.72 -3.95 -7.90
CA ASN A 100 -2.31 -2.56 -7.80
C ASN A 100 -1.17 -2.27 -8.78
N ILE A 101 -1.34 -1.21 -9.57
CA ILE A 101 -0.29 -0.59 -10.36
C ILE A 101 0.00 0.76 -9.72
N GLU A 102 1.23 0.98 -9.27
CA GLU A 102 1.63 2.16 -8.51
C GLU A 102 2.82 2.87 -9.16
N LEU A 103 2.69 4.18 -9.35
CA LEU A 103 3.81 5.08 -9.61
C LEU A 103 4.22 5.71 -8.28
N THR A 104 5.41 5.38 -7.80
CA THR A 104 5.93 5.93 -6.54
C THR A 104 7.00 6.97 -6.81
N LEU A 105 6.74 8.23 -6.44
CA LEU A 105 7.78 9.25 -6.40
C LEU A 105 8.51 9.19 -5.06
N LEU A 106 9.83 9.11 -5.11
CA LEU A 106 10.69 9.06 -3.93
C LEU A 106 11.58 10.30 -3.91
N MET A 107 11.34 11.20 -2.96
CA MET A 107 12.14 12.40 -2.77
C MET A 107 13.13 12.18 -1.64
N LYS A 108 14.39 11.92 -2.00
CA LYS A 108 15.47 11.75 -1.03
C LYS A 108 15.81 13.10 -0.40
N ARG A 109 15.94 13.12 0.93
CA ARG A 109 16.49 14.27 1.63
C ARG A 109 18.00 14.28 1.41
N ILE A 110 18.49 15.31 0.70
CA ILE A 110 19.92 15.59 0.50
C ILE A 110 20.54 16.04 1.83
#